data_AF-S3C7I7-F1
#
_entry.id   AF-S3C7I7-F1
#
_cell.length_a   1.000
_cell.length_b   1.000
_cell.length_c   1.000
_cell.angle_alpha   90.00
_cell.angle_beta   90.00
_cell.angle_gamma   90.00
#
_symmetry.space_group_name_H-M   'P 1'
#
loop_
_entity.id
_entity.type
_entity.pdbx_description
1 polymer ?
#
loop_
_entity_poly.entity_id
_entity_poly.type
_entity_poly.pdbx_seq_one_letter_code
_entity_poly.pdbx_strand_id
1 'polypeptide(L)'
;MFDMIVFAEQFSYFVDDEGVSGLVKFVGDTSPYMQNIRSIALSLSQEDNPSIPFTTWLLEPEGIPGSEFQDVVSKMAKMGPLQRITTAEALEHPWFRDAE
;
A
#
# COMPACT_ATOMS: atom_id res chain seq x y z
N MET A 1 10.34 -14.97 -9.79
CA MET A 1 10.84 -14.85 -8.40
C MET A 1 10.86 -13.39 -7.95
N PHE A 2 11.42 -12.47 -8.75
CA PHE A 2 11.43 -11.02 -8.46
C PHE A 2 10.04 -10.41 -8.23
N ASP A 3 9.04 -10.78 -9.03
CA ASP A 3 7.67 -10.23 -8.92
C ASP A 3 6.98 -10.57 -7.59
N MET A 4 7.32 -11.72 -6.99
CA MET A 4 6.77 -12.13 -5.69
C MET A 4 7.34 -11.29 -4.53
N ILE A 5 8.60 -10.87 -4.64
CA ILE A 5 9.26 -10.05 -3.61
C ILE A 5 8.65 -8.65 -3.59
N VAL A 6 8.56 -8.01 -4.76
CA VAL A 6 7.96 -6.67 -4.87
C VAL A 6 6.51 -6.66 -4.37
N PHE A 7 5.75 -7.72 -4.69
CA PHE A 7 4.37 -7.84 -4.24
C PHE A 7 4.25 -8.08 -2.73
N ALA A 8 5.16 -8.85 -2.14
CA ALA A 8 5.22 -9.06 -0.69
C ALA A 8 5.55 -7.76 0.06
N GLU A 9 6.48 -6.94 -0.46
CA GLU A 9 6.80 -5.62 0.11
C GLU A 9 5.60 -4.67 0.03
N GLN A 10 4.89 -4.65 -1.10
CA GLN A 10 3.66 -3.86 -1.24
C GLN A 10 2.62 -4.23 -0.18
N PHE A 11 2.49 -5.52 0.13
CA PHE A 11 1.65 -5.98 1.24
C PHE A 11 2.22 -5.56 2.59
N SER A 12 3.51 -5.76 2.83
CA SER A 12 4.14 -5.36 4.09
C SER A 12 3.91 -3.88 4.41
N TYR A 13 3.97 -3.00 3.40
CA TYR A 13 3.94 -1.56 3.59
C TYR A 13 2.53 -0.95 3.55
N PHE A 14 1.64 -1.49 2.72
CA PHE A 14 0.35 -0.85 2.39
C PHE A 14 -0.86 -1.76 2.62
N VAL A 15 -0.73 -2.85 3.37
CA VAL A 15 -1.87 -3.70 3.72
C VAL A 15 -2.83 -2.96 4.65
N ASP A 16 -4.09 -2.91 4.24
CA ASP A 16 -5.23 -2.51 5.06
C ASP A 16 -6.43 -3.36 4.64
N ASP A 17 -7.38 -3.61 5.56
CA ASP A 17 -8.52 -4.52 5.32
C ASP A 17 -9.34 -4.11 4.09
N GLU A 18 -9.52 -2.80 3.89
CA GLU A 18 -10.26 -2.25 2.76
C GLU A 18 -9.49 -2.45 1.44
N GLY A 19 -8.19 -2.21 1.44
CA GLY A 19 -7.29 -2.37 0.30
C GLY A 19 -7.17 -3.82 -0.17
N VAL A 20 -7.07 -4.78 0.76
CA VAL A 20 -7.05 -6.22 0.44
C VAL A 20 -8.37 -6.64 -0.18
N SER A 21 -9.49 -6.23 0.42
CA SER A 21 -10.82 -6.50 -0.12
C SER A 21 -11.00 -5.92 -1.53
N GLY A 22 -10.55 -4.68 -1.74
CA GLY A 22 -10.55 -4.02 -3.04
C GLY A 22 -9.70 -4.76 -4.09
N LEU A 23 -8.53 -5.25 -3.70
CA LEU A 23 -7.65 -6.03 -4.56
C LEU A 23 -8.27 -7.38 -4.93
N VAL A 24 -8.81 -8.12 -3.96
CA VAL A 24 -9.49 -9.41 -4.20
C VAL A 24 -10.66 -9.23 -5.16
N LYS A 25 -11.48 -8.20 -4.95
CA LYS A 25 -12.60 -7.86 -5.85
C LYS A 25 -12.13 -7.52 -7.26
N PHE A 26 -11.04 -6.75 -7.39
CA PHE A 26 -10.49 -6.33 -8.67
C PHE A 26 -9.91 -7.51 -9.47
N VAL A 27 -9.17 -8.39 -8.79
CA VAL A 27 -8.51 -9.55 -9.38
C VAL A 27 -9.51 -10.65 -9.72
N GLY A 28 -10.56 -10.81 -8.90
CA GLY A 28 -11.61 -11.81 -9.05
C GLY A 28 -11.23 -13.19 -8.54
N ASP A 29 -12.22 -13.91 -8.00
CA ASP A 29 -12.01 -15.16 -7.26
C ASP A 29 -11.42 -16.31 -8.09
N THR A 30 -11.61 -16.29 -9.42
CA THR A 30 -11.11 -17.32 -10.34
C THR A 30 -9.72 -17.01 -10.89
N SER A 31 -9.11 -15.91 -10.47
CA SER A 31 -7.80 -15.50 -10.98
C SER A 31 -6.68 -16.45 -10.53
N PRO A 32 -5.72 -16.77 -11.42
CA PRO A 32 -4.55 -17.57 -11.05
C PRO A 32 -3.69 -16.91 -9.97
N TYR A 33 -3.83 -15.61 -9.74
CA TYR A 33 -3.05 -14.86 -8.74
C TYR A 33 -3.62 -14.94 -7.32
N MET A 34 -4.84 -15.47 -7.14
CA MET A 34 -5.50 -15.52 -5.83
C MET A 34 -4.72 -16.35 -4.80
N GLN A 35 -4.05 -17.42 -5.22
CA GLN A 35 -3.22 -18.22 -4.32
C GLN A 35 -2.01 -17.42 -3.80
N ASN A 36 -1.38 -16.63 -4.66
CA ASN A 36 -0.23 -15.79 -4.27
C ASN A 36 -0.66 -14.70 -3.27
N ILE A 37 -1.79 -14.04 -3.54
CA ILE A 37 -2.38 -13.03 -2.63
C ILE A 37 -2.62 -13.62 -1.24
N ARG A 38 -3.25 -14.80 -1.17
CA ARG A 38 -3.51 -15.49 0.11
C ARG A 38 -2.22 -15.90 0.81
N SER A 39 -1.26 -16.46 0.07
CA SER A 39 0.02 -16.89 0.61
C SER A 39 0.80 -15.73 1.25
N ILE A 40 0.86 -14.59 0.57
CA ILE A 40 1.54 -13.40 1.07
C ILE A 40 0.82 -12.84 2.31
N ALA A 41 -0.51 -12.67 2.25
CA ALA A 41 -1.30 -12.20 3.38
C ALA A 41 -1.13 -13.08 4.63
N LEU A 42 -1.11 -14.42 4.45
CA LEU A 42 -0.84 -15.35 5.53
C LEU A 42 0.59 -15.22 6.06
N SER A 43 1.59 -15.06 5.20
CA SER A 43 3.00 -14.94 5.61
C SER A 43 3.30 -13.70 6.45
N LEU A 44 2.57 -12.60 6.22
CA LEU A 44 2.71 -11.34 6.98
C LEU A 44 1.91 -11.32 8.28
N SER A 45 1.05 -12.32 8.50
CA SER A 45 0.32 -12.52 9.76
C SER A 45 1.10 -13.37 10.77
N GLN A 46 2.28 -13.87 10.40
CA GLN A 46 3.14 -14.67 11.27
C GLN A 46 3.98 -13.77 12.18
N GLU A 47 4.15 -14.18 13.44
CA GLU A 47 4.86 -13.39 14.46
C GLU A 47 6.34 -13.11 14.12
N ASP A 48 6.98 -13.98 13.35
CA ASP A 48 8.39 -13.88 12.95
C ASP A 48 8.62 -13.06 11.68
N ASN A 49 7.55 -12.62 11.01
CA ASN A 49 7.60 -11.80 9.80
C ASN A 49 6.50 -10.72 9.82
N PRO A 50 6.54 -9.77 10.77
CA PRO A 50 5.53 -8.73 10.88
C PRO A 50 5.59 -7.78 9.68
N SER A 51 4.41 -7.37 9.20
CA SER A 51 4.26 -6.24 8.28
C SER A 51 4.93 -4.98 8.86
N ILE A 52 5.54 -4.17 7.99
CA ILE A 52 6.18 -2.89 8.34
C ILE A 52 5.38 -1.76 7.67
N PRO A 53 4.26 -1.29 8.26
CA PRO A 53 3.42 -0.31 7.60
C PRO A 53 4.19 0.96 7.26
N PHE A 54 4.00 1.46 6.03
CA PHE A 54 4.68 2.65 5.53
C PHE A 54 4.51 3.87 6.43
N THR A 55 3.36 3.99 7.09
CA THR A 55 3.04 5.07 8.04
C THR A 55 3.92 5.06 9.31
N THR A 56 4.58 3.95 9.61
CA THR A 56 5.50 3.82 10.76
C THR A 56 6.94 4.21 10.41
N TRP A 57 7.23 4.49 9.15
CA TRP A 57 8.57 4.86 8.71
C TRP A 57 8.94 6.25 9.24
N LEU A 58 10.04 6.32 9.99
CA LEU A 58 10.61 7.59 10.45
C LEU A 58 11.33 8.25 9.27
N LEU A 59 10.75 9.34 8.75
CA LEU A 59 11.40 10.19 7.76
C LEU A 59 12.24 11.24 8.51
N GLU A 60 13.54 10.99 8.67
CA GLU A 60 14.52 11.91 9.28
C GLU A 60 14.83 13.11 8.36
N PRO A 61 15.25 14.28 8.88
CA PRO A 61 15.52 14.61 10.30
C PRO A 61 14.34 15.26 11.04
N GLU A 62 13.22 15.52 10.36
CA GLU A 62 12.01 16.11 10.94
C GLU A 62 10.87 15.11 10.81
N GLY A 63 10.92 14.09 11.66
CA GLY A 63 9.90 13.06 11.77
C GLY A 63 8.54 13.68 12.04
N ILE A 64 7.74 13.82 10.99
CA ILE A 64 6.29 14.00 11.11
C ILE A 64 5.64 12.75 10.54
N PRO A 65 5.40 11.71 11.38
CA PRO A 65 4.38 10.73 11.12
C PRO A 65 3.05 11.46 10.86
N GLY A 66 2.42 11.23 9.71
CA GLY A 66 1.23 11.96 9.26
C GLY A 66 1.52 13.22 8.44
N SER A 67 2.71 13.36 7.85
CA SER A 67 2.97 14.41 6.86
C SER A 67 2.14 14.22 5.59
N GLU A 68 1.88 15.30 4.87
CA GLU A 68 1.14 15.29 3.60
C GLU A 68 1.78 14.33 2.57
N PHE A 69 3.09 14.09 2.66
CA PHE A 69 3.78 13.08 1.87
C PHE A 69 3.31 11.66 2.18
N GLN A 70 3.27 11.30 3.47
CA GLN A 70 2.83 9.95 3.86
C GLN A 70 1.37 9.71 3.48
N ASP A 71 0.52 10.73 3.61
CA ASP A 71 -0.88 10.68 3.21
C ASP A 71 -1.03 10.48 1.69
N VAL A 72 -0.35 11.29 0.87
CA VAL A 72 -0.47 11.17 -0.59
C VAL A 72 0.09 9.85 -1.11
N VAL A 73 1.23 9.38 -0.58
CA VAL A 73 1.82 8.11 -0.98
C VAL A 73 0.92 6.94 -0.57
N SER A 74 0.35 6.95 0.63
CA SER A 74 -0.59 5.92 1.08
C SER A 74 -1.82 5.85 0.16
N LYS A 75 -2.33 7.01 -0.29
CA LYS A 75 -3.44 7.10 -1.23
C LYS A 75 -3.08 6.62 -2.64
N MET A 76 -1.87 6.93 -3.13
CA MET A 76 -1.39 6.46 -4.44
C MET A 76 -1.09 4.96 -4.45
N ALA A 77 -0.53 4.45 -3.36
CA ALA A 77 -0.09 3.06 -3.21
C ALA A 77 -1.17 2.13 -2.66
N LYS A 78 -2.40 2.63 -2.44
CA LYS A 78 -3.52 1.84 -1.89
C LYS A 78 -3.66 0.53 -2.66
N MET A 79 -3.77 -0.56 -1.90
CA MET A 79 -3.63 -1.91 -2.43
C MET A 79 -4.73 -2.24 -3.45
N GLY A 80 -5.97 -1.85 -3.16
CA GLY A 80 -7.08 -1.95 -4.08
C GLY A 80 -6.91 -0.96 -5.25
N PRO A 81 -6.76 -1.42 -6.50
CA PRO A 81 -6.43 -0.53 -7.61
C PRO A 81 -7.47 0.56 -7.87
N LEU A 82 -8.75 0.28 -7.62
CA LEU A 82 -9.86 1.23 -7.80
C LEU A 82 -10.03 2.21 -6.63
N GLN A 83 -9.25 2.05 -5.56
CA GLN A 83 -9.26 2.92 -4.37
C GLN A 83 -8.08 3.89 -4.34
N ARG A 84 -7.19 3.82 -5.35
CA ARG A 84 -6.09 4.76 -5.50
C ARG A 84 -6.63 6.10 -5.97
N ILE A 85 -6.03 7.17 -5.46
CA ILE A 85 -6.31 8.52 -5.99
C ILE A 85 -5.85 8.62 -7.45
N THR A 86 -6.59 9.40 -8.21
CA THR A 86 -6.26 9.77 -9.59
C THR A 86 -5.14 10.81 -9.62
N THR A 87 -4.55 11.02 -10.80
CA THR A 87 -3.58 12.11 -11.00
C THR A 87 -4.16 13.48 -10.68
N ALA A 88 -5.43 13.74 -11.02
CA ALA A 88 -6.07 15.01 -10.73
C ALA A 88 -6.21 15.22 -9.21
N GLU A 89 -6.67 14.22 -8.47
CA GLU A 89 -6.76 14.27 -7.00
C GLU A 89 -5.39 14.39 -6.33
N ALA A 90 -4.37 13.76 -6.90
CA ALA A 90 -3.00 13.90 -6.42
C ALA A 90 -2.46 15.33 -6.59
N LEU A 91 -2.70 15.97 -7.73
CA LEU A 91 -2.23 17.35 -7.98
C LEU A 91 -2.91 18.37 -7.05
N GLU A 92 -4.15 18.10 -6.62
CA GLU A 92 -4.85 18.91 -5.62
C GLU A 92 -4.42 18.60 -4.17
N HIS A 93 -3.61 17.56 -3.96
CA HIS A 93 -3.13 17.19 -2.63
C HIS A 93 -2.17 18.25 -2.08
N PRO A 94 -2.28 18.66 -0.79
CA PRO A 94 -1.42 19.68 -0.20
C PRO A 94 0.08 19.51 -0.46
N TRP A 95 0.56 18.25 -0.38
CA TRP A 95 1.94 17.89 -0.74
C TRP A 95 2.41 18.38 -2.11
N PHE A 96 1.56 18.34 -3.13
CA PHE A 96 1.90 18.74 -4.50
C PHE A 96 1.44 20.15 -4.85
N ARG A 97 0.34 20.62 -4.23
CA ARG A 97 -0.27 21.91 -4.55
C ARG A 97 0.66 23.09 -4.26
N ASP A 98 1.46 22.97 -3.21
CA ASP A 98 2.32 24.05 -2.71
C ASP A 98 3.82 23.79 -3.05
N ALA A 99 4.10 22.79 -3.90
CA ALA A 99 5.44 22.49 -4.40
C ALA A 99 5.77 23.40 -5.61
N GLU A 100 6.69 24.34 -5.43
CA GLU A 100 7.24 25.19 -6.52
C GLU A 100 8.17 24.42 -7.46
#